data_AF-A0A7C1LWV8-F1
#
_entry.id   AF-A0A7C1LWV8-F1
#
_cell.length_a   1.000
_cell.length_b   1.000
_cell.length_c   1.000
_cell.angle_alpha   90.00
_cell.angle_beta   90.00
_cell.angle_gamma   90.00
#
_symmetry.space_group_name_H-M   'P 1'
#
loop_
_entity.id
_entity.type
_entity.pdbx_description
1 polymer ?
#
loop_
_entity_poly.entity_id
_entity_poly.type
_entity_poly.pdbx_seq_one_letter_code
_entity_poly.pdbx_strand_id
1 'polypeptide(L)'
;NESTTIEFSKDVLIEGNKLPAGKYGIHMIPSEKDWIIIFSKNNSSWGSYSYNQEEDALRVTVTPAEALHQEWMMFGFDNLAGTSATASLRWEKLKVPFKIELPKE
;
A
#
# COMPACT_ATOMS: atom_id res chain seq x y z
N ASN A 1 18.92 -0.37 5.91
CA ASN A 1 17.65 -0.96 5.44
C ASN A 1 16.78 0.21 4.99
N GLU A 2 16.46 0.30 3.72
CA GLU A 2 15.64 1.40 3.21
C GLU A 2 14.15 1.11 3.48
N SER A 3 13.30 2.15 3.54
CA SER A 3 11.85 1.94 3.66
C SER A 3 11.29 1.21 2.43
N THR A 4 10.23 0.42 2.63
CA THR A 4 9.45 -0.08 1.49
C THR A 4 8.76 1.11 0.83
N THR A 5 8.94 1.28 -0.48
CA THR A 5 8.38 2.41 -1.22
C THR A 5 7.53 1.93 -2.39
N ILE A 6 6.61 2.79 -2.82
CA ILE A 6 5.84 2.64 -4.06
C ILE A 6 5.89 3.96 -4.83
N GLU A 7 5.92 3.90 -6.15
CA GLU A 7 6.01 5.08 -7.01
C GLU A 7 4.96 5.02 -8.12
N PHE A 8 4.30 6.15 -8.34
CA PHE A 8 3.28 6.34 -9.37
C PHE A 8 3.68 7.47 -10.30
N SER A 9 3.71 7.20 -11.61
CA SER A 9 4.03 8.20 -12.64
C SER A 9 2.86 9.11 -13.01
N LYS A 10 1.64 8.79 -12.53
CA LYS A 10 0.40 9.54 -12.72
C LYS A 10 -0.39 9.56 -11.41
N ASP A 11 -1.33 10.49 -11.31
CA ASP A 11 -2.35 10.46 -10.26
C ASP A 11 -3.10 9.12 -10.33
N VAL A 12 -3.34 8.52 -9.17
CA VAL A 12 -4.06 7.26 -9.01
C VAL A 12 -5.19 7.41 -7.99
N LEU A 13 -6.10 6.44 -7.99
CA LEU A 13 -7.05 6.19 -6.92
C LEU A 13 -6.59 4.95 -6.15
N ILE A 14 -6.41 5.07 -4.85
CA ILE A 14 -6.17 3.96 -3.94
C ILE A 14 -7.43 3.72 -3.12
N GLU A 15 -8.06 2.56 -3.27
CA GLU A 15 -9.38 2.29 -2.65
C GLU A 15 -10.40 3.42 -2.92
N GLY A 16 -10.38 3.96 -4.15
CA GLY A 16 -11.22 5.09 -4.56
C GLY A 16 -10.76 6.48 -4.09
N ASN A 17 -9.73 6.58 -3.25
CA ASN A 17 -9.20 7.85 -2.75
C ASN A 17 -8.06 8.37 -3.63
N LYS A 18 -8.09 9.66 -3.97
CA LYS A 18 -7.07 10.25 -4.84
C LYS A 18 -5.70 10.30 -4.14
N LEU A 19 -4.68 9.83 -4.86
CA LEU A 19 -3.26 10.00 -4.52
C LEU A 19 -2.54 10.59 -5.74
N PRO A 20 -1.91 11.78 -5.61
CA PRO A 20 -1.14 12.36 -6.71
C PRO A 20 0.02 11.48 -7.17
N ALA A 21 0.52 11.74 -8.39
CA ALA A 21 1.78 11.15 -8.84
C ALA A 21 2.91 11.43 -7.85
N GLY A 22 3.79 10.45 -7.60
CA GLY A 22 4.91 10.59 -6.68
C GLY A 22 5.41 9.27 -6.13
N LYS A 23 6.48 9.36 -5.33
CA LYS A 23 7.07 8.25 -4.59
C LYS A 23 6.75 8.35 -3.11
N TYR A 24 6.26 7.27 -2.53
CA TYR A 24 5.75 7.22 -1.16
C TYR A 24 6.41 6.09 -0.36
N GLY A 25 6.65 6.34 0.92
CA GLY A 25 6.95 5.29 1.90
C GLY A 25 5.66 4.56 2.27
N ILE A 26 5.72 3.23 2.35
CA ILE A 26 4.59 2.39 2.74
C ILE A 26 4.72 2.01 4.20
N HIS A 27 3.69 2.35 4.98
CA HIS A 27 3.53 1.87 6.35
C HIS A 27 2.18 1.18 6.50
N MET A 28 2.11 0.23 7.43
CA MET A 28 0.87 -0.50 7.74
C MET A 28 0.66 -0.52 9.25
N ILE A 29 -0.55 -0.19 9.69
CA ILE A 29 -0.98 -0.34 11.09
C ILE A 29 -1.94 -1.52 11.16
N PRO A 30 -1.53 -2.66 11.75
CA PRO A 30 -2.39 -3.83 11.87
C PRO A 30 -3.43 -3.64 12.98
N SER A 31 -4.60 -4.25 12.79
CA SER A 31 -5.62 -4.50 13.82
C SER A 31 -6.21 -5.89 13.61
N GLU A 32 -7.14 -6.29 14.49
CA GLU A 32 -7.79 -7.61 14.44
C GLU A 32 -8.66 -7.81 13.18
N LYS A 33 -9.27 -6.74 12.66
CA LYS A 33 -10.21 -6.81 11.54
C LYS A 33 -9.73 -6.03 10.32
N ASP A 34 -9.26 -4.82 10.53
CA ASP A 34 -8.93 -3.88 9.46
C ASP A 34 -7.51 -3.36 9.62
N TRP A 35 -6.82 -3.16 8.51
CA TRP A 35 -5.47 -2.60 8.50
C TRP A 35 -5.50 -1.23 7.87
N ILE A 36 -4.69 -0.32 8.39
CA ILE A 36 -4.49 0.99 7.76
C ILE A 36 -3.21 0.93 6.94
N ILE A 37 -3.32 1.16 5.63
CA ILE A 37 -2.17 1.39 4.76
C ILE A 37 -1.95 2.89 4.64
N ILE A 38 -0.69 3.30 4.76
CA ILE A 38 -0.29 4.69 4.77
C ILE A 38 0.74 4.92 3.67
N PHE A 39 0.52 5.96 2.88
CA PHE A 39 1.41 6.46 1.85
C PHE A 39 2.05 7.75 2.39
N SER A 40 3.27 7.65 2.94
CA SER A 40 3.99 8.79 3.50
C SER A 40 4.83 9.49 2.42
N LYS A 41 4.86 10.83 2.44
CA LYS A 41 5.75 11.64 1.59
C LYS A 41 7.23 11.42 1.95
N ASN A 42 7.52 11.00 3.18
CA ASN A 42 8.86 10.63 3.61
C ASN A 42 9.15 9.17 3.23
N ASN A 43 9.86 9.02 2.11
CA ASN A 43 10.18 7.71 1.51
C ASN A 43 11.66 7.30 1.68
N SER A 44 12.44 8.07 2.45
CA SER A 44 13.88 7.85 2.67
C SER A 44 14.23 7.37 4.08
N SER A 45 13.23 7.24 4.96
CA SER A 45 13.42 6.82 6.35
C SER A 45 13.82 5.34 6.49
N TRP A 46 14.45 5.01 7.63
CA TRP A 46 14.81 3.63 7.96
C TRP A 46 13.62 2.90 8.59
N GLY A 47 12.80 2.26 7.75
CA GLY A 47 11.55 1.62 8.19
C GLY A 47 10.56 2.64 8.79
N SER A 48 9.83 2.24 9.83
CA SER A 48 8.80 3.08 10.48
C SER A 48 9.29 3.85 11.72
N TYR A 49 10.59 3.80 12.07
CA TYR A 49 11.09 4.43 13.30
C TYR A 49 10.96 5.96 13.31
N SER A 50 11.05 6.58 12.13
CA SER A 50 10.92 8.03 11.94
C SER A 50 9.58 8.42 11.31
N TYR A 51 8.59 7.53 11.35
CA TYR A 51 7.27 7.79 10.80
C TYR A 51 6.61 8.99 11.52
N ASN A 52 6.16 9.97 10.74
CA ASN A 52 5.37 11.11 11.20
C ASN A 52 4.06 11.17 10.41
N GLN A 53 2.93 11.16 11.11
CA GLN A 53 1.60 11.23 10.51
C GLN A 53 1.33 12.54 9.74
N GLU A 54 2.02 13.63 10.08
CA GLU A 54 1.92 14.89 9.33
C GLU A 54 2.46 14.78 7.89
N GLU A 55 3.27 13.75 7.62
CA GLU A 55 3.84 13.47 6.30
C GLU A 55 2.95 12.56 5.45
N ASP A 56 1.81 12.10 5.98
CA ASP A 56 0.87 11.24 5.26
C ASP A 56 0.28 11.97 4.05
N ALA A 57 0.47 11.40 2.86
CA ALA A 57 -0.24 11.80 1.66
C ALA A 57 -1.63 11.15 1.60
N LEU A 58 -1.74 9.91 2.08
CA LEU A 58 -2.99 9.17 2.13
C LEU A 58 -2.95 8.08 3.20
N ARG A 59 -4.11 7.86 3.84
CA ARG A 59 -4.38 6.74 4.74
C ARG A 59 -5.64 6.03 4.23
N VAL A 60 -5.56 4.73 3.99
CA VAL A 60 -6.71 3.91 3.58
C VAL A 60 -6.88 2.74 4.52
N THR A 61 -8.13 2.41 4.83
CA THR A 61 -8.47 1.22 5.60
C THR A 61 -8.78 0.10 4.63
N VAL A 62 -8.17 -1.07 4.84
CA VAL A 62 -8.42 -2.29 4.06
C VAL A 62 -8.70 -3.45 4.99
N THR A 63 -9.45 -4.43 4.51
CA THR A 63 -9.68 -5.68 5.24
C THR A 63 -8.69 -6.73 4.72
N PRO A 64 -7.78 -7.25 5.58
CA PRO A 64 -6.95 -8.38 5.21
C PRO A 64 -7.79 -9.61 4.89
N ALA A 65 -7.25 -10.48 4.05
CA ALA A 65 -7.88 -11.72 3.65
C ALA A 65 -6.98 -12.92 3.99
N GLU A 66 -7.62 -14.06 4.23
CA GLU A 66 -6.90 -15.34 4.32
C GLU A 66 -6.27 -15.70 2.97
N ALA A 67 -5.09 -16.32 3.03
CA ALA A 67 -4.30 -16.73 1.89
C ALA A 67 -3.64 -18.09 2.12
N LEU A 68 -3.17 -18.71 1.03
CA LEU A 68 -2.29 -19.87 1.13
C LEU A 68 -1.00 -19.49 1.86
N HIS A 69 -0.49 -20.44 2.65
CA HIS A 69 0.70 -20.25 3.48
C HIS A 69 1.92 -19.84 2.65
N GLN A 70 2.61 -18.79 3.10
CA GLN A 70 3.83 -18.30 2.49
C GLN A 70 4.85 -17.86 3.55
N GLU A 71 6.01 -18.54 3.59
CA GLU A 71 7.08 -18.26 4.57
C GLU A 71 7.72 -16.88 4.39
N TRP A 72 7.94 -16.47 3.14
CA TRP A 72 8.66 -15.23 2.80
C TRP A 72 7.68 -14.11 2.51
N MET A 73 7.77 -13.02 3.28
CA MET A 73 6.97 -11.82 3.02
C MET A 73 7.23 -11.29 1.61
N MET A 74 6.16 -11.01 0.86
CA MET A 74 6.24 -10.54 -0.51
C MET A 74 5.24 -9.40 -0.76
N PHE A 75 5.69 -8.40 -1.50
CA PHE A 75 4.81 -7.42 -2.13
C PHE A 75 4.63 -7.78 -3.60
N GLY A 76 3.41 -7.73 -4.10
CA GLY A 76 3.10 -8.10 -5.48
C GLY A 76 1.87 -7.39 -6.03
N PHE A 77 1.64 -7.56 -7.32
CA PHE A 77 0.49 -7.02 -8.04
C PHE A 77 -0.29 -8.16 -8.69
N ASP A 78 -1.60 -8.18 -8.45
CA ASP A 78 -2.57 -9.12 -8.99
C ASP A 78 -3.66 -8.37 -9.78
N ASN A 79 -4.57 -9.11 -10.42
CA ASN A 79 -5.75 -8.57 -11.11
C ASN A 79 -5.42 -7.41 -12.06
N LEU A 80 -4.32 -7.55 -12.81
CA LEU A 80 -3.85 -6.53 -13.75
C LEU A 80 -4.88 -6.34 -14.86
N ALA A 81 -5.37 -5.12 -15.00
CA ALA A 81 -6.21 -4.66 -16.10
C ALA A 81 -5.60 -3.39 -16.70
N GLY A 82 -6.13 -2.92 -17.84
CA GLY A 82 -5.55 -1.78 -18.56
C GLY A 82 -5.40 -0.50 -17.73
N THR A 83 -6.28 -0.27 -16.75
CA THR A 83 -6.30 0.94 -15.91
C THR A 83 -6.38 0.64 -14.41
N SER A 84 -6.20 -0.61 -13.99
CA SER A 84 -6.28 -0.99 -12.58
C SER A 84 -5.43 -2.21 -12.24
N ALA A 85 -5.05 -2.31 -10.98
CA ALA A 85 -4.38 -3.48 -10.41
C ALA A 85 -4.76 -3.63 -8.93
N THR A 86 -4.49 -4.79 -8.35
CA THR A 86 -4.53 -4.99 -6.90
C THR A 86 -3.10 -5.19 -6.41
N ALA A 87 -2.56 -4.25 -5.65
CA ALA A 87 -1.31 -4.48 -4.93
C ALA A 87 -1.59 -5.24 -3.62
N SER A 88 -0.62 -6.01 -3.12
CA SER A 88 -0.77 -6.66 -1.82
C SER A 88 0.55 -7.00 -1.14
N LEU A 89 0.53 -7.03 0.18
CA LEU A 89 1.48 -7.77 1.01
C LEU A 89 0.95 -9.19 1.25
N ARG A 90 1.81 -10.21 1.14
CA ARG A 90 1.49 -11.61 1.50
C ARG A 90 2.55 -12.18 2.43
N TRP A 91 2.13 -12.81 3.53
CA TRP A 91 2.99 -13.51 4.47
C TRP A 91 2.17 -14.42 5.39
N GLU A 92 2.70 -15.58 5.76
CA GLU A 92 1.96 -16.63 6.48
C GLU A 92 0.67 -16.95 5.70
N LYS A 93 -0.50 -16.91 6.35
CA LYS A 93 -1.82 -17.11 5.73
C LYS A 93 -2.54 -15.79 5.52
N LEU A 94 -1.80 -14.67 5.49
CA LEU A 94 -2.35 -13.33 5.40
C LEU A 94 -2.07 -12.72 4.02
N LYS A 95 -3.08 -12.06 3.46
CA LYS A 95 -2.95 -11.11 2.35
C LYS A 95 -3.56 -9.78 2.74
N VAL A 96 -2.85 -8.68 2.49
CA VAL A 96 -3.35 -7.31 2.70
C VAL A 96 -3.49 -6.65 1.32
N PRO A 97 -4.65 -6.80 0.64
CA PRO A 97 -4.86 -6.25 -0.70
C PRO A 97 -5.29 -4.78 -0.64
N PHE A 98 -4.88 -4.02 -1.65
CA PHE A 98 -5.48 -2.73 -1.97
C PHE A 98 -5.55 -2.49 -3.47
N LYS A 99 -6.64 -1.89 -3.94
CA LYS A 99 -6.92 -1.58 -5.33
C LYS A 99 -6.28 -0.25 -5.72
N ILE A 100 -5.65 -0.26 -6.89
CA ILE A 100 -5.04 0.88 -7.55
C ILE A 100 -5.77 1.07 -8.88
N GLU A 101 -6.22 2.28 -9.18
CA GLU A 101 -6.90 2.62 -10.43
C GLU A 101 -6.40 3.95 -10.98
N LEU A 102 -6.43 4.13 -12.30
CA LEU A 102 -6.31 5.45 -12.89
C LEU A 102 -7.64 6.21 -12.76
N PRO A 103 -7.63 7.52 -12.47
CA PRO A 103 -8.82 8.35 -12.54
C PRO A 103 -9.46 8.26 -13.93
N LYS A 104 -10.79 8.24 -13.98
CA LYS A 104 -11.51 8.38 -15.25
C LYS A 104 -11.33 9.82 -15.75
N GLU A 105 -11.05 9.96 -17.05
CA GLU A 105 -11.06 11.27 -17.73
C GLU A 105 -12.45 11.91 -17.71
#